data_AF-A0A149V7M5-F1
#
_entry.id   AF-A0A149V7M5-F1
#
_cell.length_a   1.000
_cell.length_b   1.000
_cell.length_c   1.000
_cell.angle_alpha   90.00
_cell.angle_beta   90.00
_cell.angle_gamma   90.00
#
_symmetry.space_group_name_H-M   'P 1'
#
loop_
_entity.id
_entity.type
_entity.pdbx_description
1 polymer ?
#
loop_
_entity_poly.entity_id
_entity_poly.type
_entity_poly.pdbx_seq_one_letter_code
_entity_poly.pdbx_strand_id
1 'polypeptide(L)'
;VPWRHDPHCDHEAVWIMGQRIKALRPDLRILAYPVWGLTLPPEKEIEEPEPAGWRLNVEASLPEKRRAIEAHRSQRGLVVKDDPNGFVLPEHLLEKMLQPYEIFIVS
;
A
#
# COMPACT_ATOMS: atom_id res chain seq x y z
N VAL A 1 -5.55 -7.06 2.23
CA VAL A 1 -4.41 -7.00 3.16
C VAL A 1 -3.25 -6.31 2.46
N PRO A 2 -2.27 -5.72 3.15
CA PRO A 2 -1.03 -5.29 2.53
C PRO A 2 -0.35 -6.44 1.77
N TRP A 3 0.37 -6.10 0.73
CA TRP A 3 1.08 -7.10 -0.07
C TRP A 3 2.26 -7.67 0.72
N ARG A 4 2.54 -8.96 0.51
CA ARG A 4 3.56 -9.70 1.27
C ARG A 4 4.98 -9.13 1.14
N HIS A 5 5.24 -8.37 0.07
CA HIS A 5 6.53 -7.72 -0.19
C HIS A 5 6.53 -6.23 0.14
N ASP A 6 5.54 -5.72 0.87
CA ASP A 6 5.67 -4.40 1.49
C ASP A 6 6.75 -4.45 2.58
N PRO A 7 7.87 -3.69 2.47
CA PRO A 7 8.97 -3.71 3.44
C PRO A 7 8.64 -2.94 4.73
N HIS A 8 7.51 -3.26 5.38
CA HIS A 8 7.08 -2.70 6.65
C HIS A 8 6.58 -3.82 7.56
N CYS A 9 7.12 -3.95 8.76
CA CYS A 9 6.83 -5.07 9.66
C CYS A 9 5.33 -5.23 9.97
N ASP A 10 4.60 -4.12 10.16
CA ASP A 10 3.15 -4.19 10.37
C ASP A 10 2.40 -4.68 9.12
N HIS A 11 2.90 -4.39 7.92
CA HIS A 11 2.28 -4.87 6.68
C HIS A 11 2.51 -6.38 6.52
N GLU A 12 3.72 -6.85 6.82
CA GLU A 12 4.05 -8.27 6.89
C GLU A 12 3.18 -9.00 7.92
N ALA A 13 2.99 -8.43 9.11
CA ALA A 13 2.12 -9.00 10.14
C ALA A 13 0.67 -9.13 9.64
N VAL A 14 0.13 -8.10 8.98
CA VAL A 14 -1.24 -8.14 8.42
C VAL A 14 -1.35 -9.15 7.27
N TRP A 15 -0.31 -9.29 6.44
CA TRP A 15 -0.24 -10.35 5.45
C TRP A 15 -0.35 -11.74 6.09
N ILE A 16 0.47 -12.02 7.11
CA ILE A 16 0.44 -13.29 7.85
C ILE A 16 -0.95 -13.54 8.46
N MET A 17 -1.57 -12.53 9.05
CA MET A 17 -2.94 -12.62 9.56
C MET A 17 -3.94 -12.95 8.46
N GLY A 18 -3.82 -12.34 7.28
CA GLY A 18 -4.64 -12.65 6.10
C GLY A 18 -4.55 -14.11 5.67
N GLN A 19 -3.35 -14.69 5.69
CA GLN A 19 -3.12 -16.09 5.37
C GLN A 19 -3.77 -17.04 6.40
N ARG A 20 -3.75 -16.67 7.69
CA ARG A 20 -4.47 -17.42 8.73
C ARG A 20 -5.98 -17.36 8.54
N ILE A 21 -6.53 -16.20 8.17
CA ILE A 21 -7.95 -16.06 7.85
C ILE A 21 -8.32 -16.92 6.65
N LYS A 22 -7.52 -16.93 5.58
CA LYS A 22 -7.77 -17.75 4.40
C LYS A 22 -7.79 -19.25 4.72
N ALA A 23 -6.92 -19.71 5.61
CA ALA A 23 -6.91 -21.11 6.05
C ALA A 23 -8.18 -21.48 6.85
N LEU A 24 -8.69 -20.57 7.68
CA LEU A 24 -9.91 -20.78 8.47
C LEU A 24 -11.19 -20.60 7.64
N ARG A 25 -11.13 -19.76 6.60
CA ARG A 25 -12.25 -19.35 5.76
C ARG A 25 -11.84 -19.43 4.28
N PRO A 26 -11.72 -20.65 3.74
CA PRO A 26 -11.27 -20.87 2.36
C PRO A 26 -12.24 -20.28 1.32
N ASP A 27 -13.49 -20.05 1.71
CA ASP A 27 -14.52 -19.39 0.91
C ASP A 27 -14.22 -17.90 0.65
N LEU A 28 -13.46 -17.24 1.52
CA LEU A 28 -13.13 -15.84 1.37
C LEU A 28 -12.03 -15.65 0.33
N ARG A 29 -12.19 -14.65 -0.54
CA ARG A 29 -11.11 -14.17 -1.40
C ARG A 29 -10.35 -13.08 -0.67
N ILE A 30 -9.07 -13.33 -0.40
CA ILE A 30 -8.17 -12.29 0.11
C ILE A 30 -7.56 -11.58 -1.10
N LEU A 31 -7.58 -10.25 -1.07
CA LEU A 31 -6.90 -9.41 -2.04
C LEU A 31 -5.79 -8.66 -1.33
N ALA A 32 -4.61 -8.64 -1.94
CA ALA A 32 -3.48 -7.85 -1.51
C ALA A 32 -3.48 -6.47 -2.18
N TYR A 33 -3.02 -5.43 -1.49
CA TYR A 33 -2.75 -4.11 -2.06
C TYR A 33 -1.30 -3.70 -1.70
N PRO A 34 -0.47 -3.29 -2.67
CA PRO A 34 0.88 -2.83 -2.38
C PRO A 34 0.85 -1.37 -1.91
N VAL A 35 1.63 -1.06 -0.87
CA VAL A 35 1.85 0.32 -0.40
C VAL A 35 3.32 0.67 -0.62
N TRP A 36 4.18 0.06 0.19
CA TRP A 36 5.63 0.25 0.14
C TRP A 36 6.29 -0.59 -0.97
N GLY A 37 5.63 -1.67 -1.40
CA GLY A 37 6.02 -2.46 -2.55
C GLY A 37 6.09 -1.65 -3.85
N LEU A 38 5.32 -0.56 -3.95
CA LEU A 38 5.32 0.36 -5.09
C LEU A 38 6.57 1.26 -5.14
N THR A 39 7.35 1.29 -4.06
CA THR A 39 8.58 2.07 -3.93
C THR A 39 9.83 1.18 -3.90
N LEU A 40 9.69 -0.12 -4.16
CA LEU A 40 10.84 -0.99 -4.32
C LEU A 40 11.70 -0.51 -5.49
N PRO A 41 13.04 -0.64 -5.39
CA PRO A 41 13.92 -0.32 -6.50
C PRO A 41 13.52 -1.11 -7.77
N PRO A 42 13.53 -0.52 -8.97
CA PRO A 42 13.18 -1.21 -10.21
C PRO A 42 14.00 -2.49 -10.47
N GLU A 43 15.25 -2.52 -9.99
CA GLU A 43 16.18 -3.65 -10.07
C GLU A 43 15.94 -4.72 -8.99
N LYS A 44 15.02 -4.49 -8.05
CA LYS A 44 14.71 -5.45 -7.00
C LYS A 44 13.98 -6.64 -7.64
N GLU A 45 14.72 -7.73 -7.79
CA GLU A 45 14.12 -9.01 -8.16
C GLU A 45 13.25 -9.54 -7.01
N ILE A 46 12.04 -9.94 -7.36
CA ILE A 46 11.11 -10.65 -6.49
C ILE A 46 11.09 -12.09 -6.99
N GLU A 47 11.59 -13.01 -6.19
CA GLU A 47 11.66 -14.44 -6.51
C GLU A 47 10.28 -15.10 -6.42
N GLU A 48 9.35 -14.70 -7.30
CA GLU A 48 8.01 -15.24 -7.41
C GLU A 48 7.47 -15.19 -8.84
N PRO A 49 6.45 -16.00 -9.15
CA PRO A 49 5.68 -15.82 -10.37
C PRO A 49 5.11 -14.40 -10.46
N GLU A 50 4.92 -13.93 -11.69
CA GLU A 50 4.25 -12.65 -11.93
C GLU A 50 2.88 -12.60 -11.23
N PRO A 51 2.59 -11.55 -10.45
CA PRO A 51 1.34 -11.46 -9.72
C PRO A 51 0.16 -11.28 -10.67
N ALA A 52 -0.87 -12.10 -10.49
CA ALA A 52 -2.17 -11.87 -11.11
C ALA A 52 -2.99 -10.87 -10.28
N GLY A 53 -3.75 -10.00 -10.94
CA GLY A 53 -4.49 -8.96 -10.25
C GLY A 53 -5.34 -8.07 -11.15
N TRP A 54 -5.78 -6.95 -10.59
CA TRP A 54 -6.64 -5.98 -11.24
C TRP A 54 -6.15 -4.56 -10.99
N ARG A 55 -6.45 -3.69 -11.95
CA ARG A 55 -6.49 -2.24 -11.75
C ARG A 55 -7.94 -1.81 -11.67
N LEU A 56 -8.38 -1.34 -10.51
CA LEU A 56 -9.72 -0.79 -10.31
C LEU A 56 -9.68 0.69 -10.70
N ASN A 57 -10.45 1.10 -11.71
CA ASN A 57 -10.58 2.53 -12.05
C ASN A 57 -11.24 3.29 -10.89
N VAL A 58 -10.54 4.29 -10.35
CA VAL A 58 -11.00 5.19 -9.29
C VAL A 58 -10.89 6.66 -9.68
N GLU A 59 -10.78 6.96 -10.98
CA GLU A 59 -10.62 8.32 -11.50
C GLU A 59 -11.68 9.29 -10.96
N ALA A 60 -12.94 8.84 -10.90
CA ALA A 60 -14.06 9.62 -10.38
C ALA A 60 -13.93 9.97 -8.88
N SER A 61 -13.06 9.28 -8.14
CA SER A 61 -12.81 9.48 -6.70
C SER A 61 -11.43 10.08 -6.41
N LEU A 62 -10.65 10.44 -7.44
CA LEU A 62 -9.34 11.05 -7.27
C LEU A 62 -9.34 12.34 -6.43
N PRO A 63 -10.31 13.26 -6.60
CA PRO A 63 -10.39 14.46 -5.75
C PRO A 63 -10.59 14.12 -4.27
N GLU A 64 -11.45 13.15 -3.96
CA GLU A 64 -11.70 12.65 -2.60
C GLU A 64 -10.46 11.98 -2.03
N LYS A 65 -9.80 11.12 -2.81
CA LYS A 65 -8.57 10.42 -2.41
C LYS A 65 -7.47 11.42 -2.07
N ARG A 66 -7.28 12.45 -2.90
CA ARG A 66 -6.30 13.52 -2.65
C ARG A 66 -6.58 14.24 -1.33
N ARG A 67 -7.82 14.66 -1.11
CA ARG A 67 -8.23 15.32 0.14
C ARG A 67 -8.01 14.42 1.35
N ALA A 68 -8.32 13.13 1.23
CA ALA A 68 -8.09 12.16 2.30
C ALA A 68 -6.61 12.01 2.64
N ILE A 69 -5.73 11.93 1.64
CA ILE A 69 -4.28 11.87 1.83
C ILE A 69 -3.76 13.16 2.50
N GLU A 70 -4.18 14.33 2.00
CA GLU A 70 -3.78 15.63 2.55
C GLU A 70 -4.24 15.85 4.00
N ALA A 71 -5.35 15.21 4.40
CA ALA A 71 -5.83 15.25 5.77
C ALA A 71 -4.90 14.54 6.77
N HIS A 72 -4.01 13.63 6.32
CA HIS A 72 -3.01 12.95 7.17
C HIS A 72 -1.81 13.85 7.46
N ARG A 73 -2.06 15.04 8.02
CA ARG A 73 -1.07 16.12 8.23
C ARG A 73 0.18 15.67 8.99
N SER A 74 0.05 14.77 9.96
CA SER A 74 1.20 14.25 10.72
C SER A 74 2.16 13.44 9.86
N GLN A 75 1.64 12.71 8.87
CA GLN A 75 2.45 11.94 7.91
C GLN A 75 3.06 12.83 6.83
N ARG A 76 2.67 14.10 6.77
CA ARG A 76 3.16 15.10 5.81
C ARG A 76 4.20 16.04 6.43
N GLY A 77 4.66 15.77 7.66
CA GLY A 77 5.59 16.64 8.39
C GLY A 77 4.97 17.96 8.84
N LEU A 78 3.62 18.06 8.89
CA LEU A 78 2.92 19.33 9.14
C LEU A 78 2.45 19.51 10.59
N VAL A 79 2.74 18.56 11.47
CA VAL A 79 2.24 18.51 12.86
C VAL A 79 3.37 18.45 13.87
N VAL A 80 4.30 17.49 13.73
CA VAL A 80 5.46 17.33 14.61
C VAL A 80 6.53 18.36 14.18
N LYS A 81 6.94 19.25 15.10
CA LYS A 81 7.83 20.40 14.80
C LYS A 81 9.17 20.34 15.53
N ASP A 82 9.28 19.48 16.53
CA ASP A 82 10.41 19.31 17.43
C ASP A 82 11.31 18.12 17.06
N ASP A 83 10.98 17.40 15.99
CA ASP A 83 11.81 16.37 15.38
C ASP A 83 12.21 16.76 13.96
N PRO A 84 13.42 17.31 13.74
CA PRO A 84 13.89 17.69 12.41
C PRO A 84 14.12 16.50 11.48
N ASN A 85 14.21 15.27 12.02
CA ASN A 85 14.35 14.04 11.25
C ASN A 85 13.05 13.21 11.27
N GLY A 86 11.94 13.83 11.68
CA GLY A 86 10.64 13.20 11.76
C GLY A 86 10.19 12.64 10.43
N PHE A 87 9.46 11.54 10.48
CA PHE A 87 8.98 10.88 9.28
C PHE A 87 8.06 11.79 8.45
N VAL A 88 8.32 11.83 7.15
CA VAL A 88 7.48 12.45 6.14
C VAL A 88 7.28 11.43 5.02
N LEU A 89 6.02 11.22 4.62
CA LEU A 89 5.69 10.36 3.49
C LEU A 89 6.48 10.82 2.25
N PRO A 90 7.27 9.92 1.63
CA PRO A 90 8.04 10.28 0.46
C PRO A 90 7.13 10.70 -0.71
N GLU A 91 7.51 11.74 -1.43
CA GLU A 91 6.69 12.25 -2.55
C GLU A 91 6.50 11.19 -3.64
N HIS A 92 7.53 10.40 -3.93
CA HIS A 92 7.45 9.30 -4.89
C HIS A 92 6.42 8.23 -4.50
N LEU A 93 6.14 8.01 -3.21
CA LEU A 93 5.06 7.12 -2.77
C LEU A 93 3.69 7.77 -3.05
N LEU A 94 3.56 9.07 -2.80
CA LEU A 94 2.32 9.81 -3.04
C LEU A 94 1.96 9.85 -4.52
N GLU A 95 2.95 9.97 -5.40
CA GLU A 95 2.76 9.84 -6.85
C GLU A 95 2.18 8.48 -7.24
N LYS A 96 2.62 7.38 -6.60
CA LYS A 96 2.06 6.03 -6.82
C LYS A 96 0.65 5.90 -6.27
N MET A 97 0.34 6.59 -5.17
CA MET A 97 -0.99 6.59 -4.59
C MET A 97 -1.96 7.44 -5.39
N LEU A 98 -1.54 8.56 -5.98
CA LEU A 98 -2.43 9.49 -6.70
C LEU A 98 -2.61 9.10 -8.18
N GLN A 99 -2.83 7.82 -8.44
CA GLN A 99 -3.12 7.26 -9.76
C GLN A 99 -4.63 7.08 -9.97
N PRO A 100 -5.15 7.13 -11.21
CA PRO A 100 -6.58 6.93 -11.52
C PRO A 100 -7.06 5.48 -11.31
N TYR A 101 -6.22 4.63 -10.70
CA TYR A 101 -6.56 3.25 -10.40
C TYR A 101 -5.95 2.80 -9.06
N GLU A 102 -6.57 1.80 -8.45
CA GLU A 102 -6.00 1.02 -7.35
C GLU A 102 -5.52 -0.33 -7.85
N ILE A 103 -4.44 -0.85 -7.26
CA ILE A 103 -3.88 -2.17 -7.59
C ILE A 103 -4.36 -3.19 -6.56
N PHE A 104 -4.94 -4.29 -7.03
CA PHE A 104 -5.27 -5.45 -6.23
C PHE A 104 -4.58 -6.70 -6.78
N ILE A 105 -3.87 -7.42 -5.93
CA ILE A 105 -3.16 -8.66 -6.25
C ILE A 105 -3.92 -9.85 -5.63
N VAL A 106 -4.02 -10.96 -6.36
CA VAL A 106 -4.59 -12.21 -5.82
C VAL A 106 -3.67 -12.75 -4.73
N SER A 107 -4.25 -13.04 -3.56
CA SER A 107 -3.56 -13.46 -2.33
C SER A 107 -3.97 -14.84 -1.84
#